data_AF-A0A0C2ZJ58-F1
#
_entry.id   AF-A0A0C2ZJ58-F1
#
_cell.length_a   1.000
_cell.length_b   1.000
_cell.length_c   1.000
_cell.angle_alpha   90.00
_cell.angle_beta   90.00
_cell.angle_gamma   90.00
#
_symmetry.space_group_name_H-M   'P 1'
#
loop_
_entity.id
_entity.type
_entity.pdbx_description
1 polymer ?
#
loop_
_entity_poly.entity_id
_entity_poly.type
_entity_poly.pdbx_seq_one_letter_code
_entity_poly.pdbx_strand_id
1 'polypeptide(L)'
;ASHIGRTMDTKVYLVMVDQPWRHFVLGLSLANEELWVHFYDHSGGLISLPFNIHAELDSFLYIISRLVFGICSCIGFDMTIKISP
;
A
#
# COMPACT_ATOMS: atom_id res chain seq x y z
N ALA A 1 10.05 15.44 31.10
CA ALA A 1 9.28 14.45 30.34
C ALA A 1 9.07 14.98 28.93
N SER A 2 9.60 14.29 27.93
CA SER A 2 9.78 14.75 26.56
C SER A 2 8.46 14.82 25.78
N HIS A 3 8.11 16.01 25.30
CA HIS A 3 6.97 16.24 24.40
C HIS A 3 7.12 15.60 23.00
N ILE A 4 8.24 14.94 22.73
CA ILE A 4 8.60 14.34 21.43
C ILE A 4 7.94 12.96 21.22
N GLY A 5 7.56 12.26 22.29
CA GLY A 5 7.00 10.90 22.19
C GLY A 5 5.58 10.82 21.64
N ARG A 6 4.72 11.82 21.87
CA ARG A 6 3.31 11.74 21.45
C ARG A 6 3.08 11.98 19.96
N THR A 7 4.01 12.60 19.25
CA THR A 7 3.79 13.03 17.86
C THR A 7 4.07 11.92 16.84
N MET A 8 4.97 10.99 17.15
CA MET A 8 5.30 9.86 16.25
C MET A 8 4.14 8.90 16.10
N ASP A 9 3.52 8.48 17.20
CA ASP A 9 2.37 7.55 17.17
C ASP A 9 1.16 8.19 16.49
N THR A 10 0.96 9.50 16.67
CA THR A 10 -0.14 10.25 16.05
C THR A 10 0.03 10.34 14.53
N LYS A 11 1.25 10.48 14.01
CA LYS A 11 1.48 10.51 12.55
C LYS A 11 1.23 9.15 11.90
N VAL A 12 1.68 8.06 12.53
CA VAL A 12 1.42 6.70 12.03
C VAL A 12 -0.08 6.36 12.12
N TYR A 13 -0.74 6.75 13.21
CA TYR A 13 -2.19 6.61 13.35
C TYR A 13 -2.97 7.41 12.30
N LEU A 14 -2.63 8.67 12.06
CA LEU A 14 -3.27 9.49 11.01
C LEU A 14 -3.00 8.98 9.59
N VAL A 15 -1.90 8.24 9.40
CA VAL A 15 -1.61 7.49 8.17
C VAL A 15 -2.49 6.23 8.08
N MET A 16 -2.81 5.56 9.19
CA MET A 16 -3.56 4.30 9.18
C MET A 16 -5.07 4.44 9.42
N VAL A 17 -5.56 5.63 9.80
CA VAL A 17 -7.00 5.94 9.82
C VAL A 17 -7.51 6.08 8.39
N ASP A 18 -8.69 5.53 8.13
CA ASP A 18 -9.45 5.64 6.89
C ASP A 18 -9.54 7.12 6.45
N GLN A 19 -8.62 7.53 5.59
CA GLN A 19 -8.59 8.89 5.05
C GLN A 19 -9.41 8.85 3.75
N PRO A 20 -10.51 9.62 3.63
CA PRO A 20 -11.33 9.64 2.41
C PRO A 20 -10.58 10.16 1.17
N TRP A 21 -9.36 10.65 1.33
CA TRP A 21 -8.45 11.11 0.27
C TRP A 21 -7.34 10.10 -0.06
N ARG A 22 -7.24 8.98 0.66
CA ARG A 22 -6.31 7.88 0.33
C ARG A 22 -6.95 6.96 -0.70
N HIS A 23 -7.22 7.53 -1.86
CA HIS A 23 -7.47 6.73 -3.05
C HIS A 23 -6.14 6.56 -3.76
N PHE A 24 -5.76 5.32 -4.01
CA PHE A 24 -4.51 4.97 -4.65
C PHE A 24 -4.73 3.94 -5.73
N VAL A 25 -3.85 3.94 -6.73
CA VAL A 25 -3.68 2.81 -7.64
C VAL A 25 -2.54 1.95 -7.13
N LEU A 26 -2.80 0.65 -7.07
CA LEU A 26 -1.83 -0.34 -6.64
C LEU A 26 -1.07 -0.87 -7.85
N GLY A 27 0.25 -0.88 -7.76
CA GLY A 27 1.15 -1.52 -8.71
C GLY A 27 1.98 -2.59 -8.04
N LEU A 28 2.43 -3.57 -8.81
CA LEU A 28 3.35 -4.61 -8.34
C LEU A 28 4.59 -4.63 -9.23
N SER A 29 5.77 -4.65 -8.63
CA SER A 29 7.01 -4.99 -9.32
C SER A 29 7.55 -6.28 -8.76
N LEU A 30 7.91 -7.21 -9.64
CA LEU A 30 8.52 -8.49 -9.29
C LEU A 30 9.91 -8.55 -9.92
N ALA A 31 10.93 -8.79 -9.11
CA ALA A 31 12.27 -9.06 -9.60
C ALA A 31 12.89 -10.19 -8.78
N ASN A 32 13.34 -11.23 -9.47
CA ASN A 32 13.77 -12.50 -8.86
C ASN A 32 12.66 -13.08 -7.96
N GLU A 33 12.90 -13.15 -6.66
CA GLU A 33 11.98 -13.65 -5.63
C GLU A 33 11.42 -12.52 -4.76
N GLU A 34 11.72 -11.26 -5.08
CA GLU A 34 11.27 -10.10 -4.32
C GLU A 34 10.10 -9.42 -5.00
N LEU A 35 9.11 -9.04 -4.18
CA LEU A 35 7.93 -8.30 -4.59
C LEU A 35 7.89 -6.94 -3.90
N TRP A 36 7.63 -5.89 -4.69
CA TRP A 36 7.36 -4.54 -4.21
C TRP A 36 5.91 -4.19 -4.51
N VAL A 37 5.25 -3.55 -3.53
CA VAL A 37 3.94 -2.95 -3.70
C VAL A 37 4.10 -1.45 -3.87
N HIS A 38 3.55 -0.94 -4.96
CA HIS A 38 3.54 0.46 -5.31
C HIS A 38 2.16 1.03 -4.99
N PHE A 39 2.13 2.21 -4.39
CA PHE A 39 0.93 2.96 -4.07
C PHE A 39 1.04 4.30 -4.77
N TYR A 40 0.17 4.59 -5.73
CA TYR A 40 0.16 5.87 -6.46
C TYR A 40 -1.12 6.62 -6.15
N ASP A 41 -1.03 7.87 -5.71
CA ASP A 41 -2.16 8.78 -5.61
C ASP A 41 -1.96 9.96 -6.58
N HIS A 42 -2.85 10.96 -6.53
CA HIS A 42 -2.72 12.17 -7.35
C HIS A 42 -1.54 13.07 -6.96
N SER A 43 -0.90 12.81 -5.82
CA SER A 43 0.22 13.59 -5.28
C SER A 43 1.58 12.93 -5.50
N GLY A 44 1.62 11.63 -5.81
CA GLY A 44 2.86 10.90 -6.08
C GLY A 44 2.77 9.40 -5.84
N GLY A 45 3.92 8.78 -5.58
CA GLY A 45 4.03 7.34 -5.36
C GLY A 45 4.83 6.99 -4.12
N LEU A 46 4.42 5.92 -3.44
CA LEU A 46 5.17 5.24 -2.38
C LEU A 46 5.44 3.81 -2.81
N ILE A 47 6.61 3.29 -2.48
CA ILE A 47 6.99 1.89 -2.74
C ILE A 47 7.26 1.22 -1.39
N SER A 48 6.70 0.03 -1.18
CA SER A 48 7.01 -0.79 0.00
C SER A 48 8.48 -1.22 0.01
N LEU A 49 8.95 -1.73 1.14
CA LEU A 49 10.16 -2.55 1.13
C LEU A 49 9.89 -3.84 0.32
N PRO A 50 10.91 -4.42 -0.33
CA PRO A 50 10.78 -5.74 -0.91
C PRO A 50 10.47 -6.77 0.17
N PHE A 51 9.64 -7.75 -0.17
CA PHE A 51 9.50 -8.97 0.61
C PHE A 51 9.74 -10.19 -0.29
N ASN A 52 10.34 -11.23 0.28
CA ASN A 52 10.62 -12.46 -0.45
C ASN A 52 9.35 -13.32 -0.52
N ILE A 53 8.91 -13.66 -1.73
CA ILE A 53 7.63 -14.36 -1.97
C ILE A 53 7.60 -15.79 -1.41
N HIS A 54 8.76 -16.40 -1.19
CA HIS A 54 8.88 -17.75 -0.64
C HIS A 54 9.02 -17.75 0.88
N ALA A 55 9.76 -16.78 1.43
CA ALA A 55 9.90 -16.62 2.88
C ALA A 55 8.61 -16.11 3.52
N GLU A 56 7.83 -15.30 2.79
CA GLU A 56 6.63 -14.62 3.28
C GLU A 56 5.40 -15.00 2.44
N LEU A 57 5.19 -16.30 2.22
CA LEU A 57 4.14 -16.84 1.35
C LEU A 57 2.72 -16.37 1.75
N ASP A 58 2.43 -16.31 3.05
CA ASP A 58 1.11 -15.87 3.53
C ASP A 58 0.85 -14.40 3.18
N SER A 59 1.86 -13.54 3.33
CA SER A 59 1.80 -12.13 2.93
C SER A 59 1.60 -12.00 1.41
N PHE A 60 2.32 -12.80 0.62
CA PHE A 60 2.16 -12.84 -0.83
C PHE A 60 0.73 -13.24 -1.24
N LEU A 61 0.23 -14.38 -0.73
CA LEU A 61 -1.11 -14.87 -1.03
C LEU A 61 -2.19 -13.88 -0.57
N TYR A 62 -2.00 -13.25 0.58
CA TYR A 62 -2.90 -12.21 1.07
C TYR A 62 -2.94 -11.01 0.13
N ILE A 63 -1.78 -10.48 -0.29
CA ILE A 63 -1.72 -9.32 -1.19
C ILE A 63 -2.38 -9.65 -2.54
N ILE A 64 -2.02 -10.77 -3.16
CA ILE A 64 -2.57 -11.17 -4.45
C ILE A 64 -4.08 -11.43 -4.36
N SER A 65 -4.55 -12.12 -3.33
CA SER A 65 -5.98 -12.38 -3.16
C SER A 65 -6.79 -11.10 -2.96
N ARG A 66 -6.26 -10.13 -2.19
CA ARG A 66 -6.91 -8.82 -2.01
C ARG A 66 -6.91 -7.99 -3.29
N LEU A 67 -5.86 -8.06 -4.11
CA LEU A 67 -5.80 -7.34 -5.38
C LEU A 67 -6.73 -7.92 -6.45
N VAL A 68 -6.82 -9.25 -6.53
CA VAL A 68 -7.59 -9.94 -7.58
C VAL A 68 -9.07 -10.05 -7.23
N PHE A 69 -9.38 -10.34 -5.97
CA PHE A 69 -10.76 -10.61 -5.53
C PHE A 69 -11.35 -9.52 -4.63
N GLY A 70 -10.54 -8.56 -4.19
CA GLY A 70 -11.01 -7.45 -3.38
C GLY A 70 -11.89 -6.50 -4.17
N ILE A 71 -12.93 -5.99 -3.51
CA ILE A 71 -13.73 -4.88 -4.04
C ILE A 71 -12.84 -3.64 -4.08
N CYS A 72 -12.80 -2.93 -5.21
CA CYS A 72 -11.97 -1.74 -5.42
C CYS A 72 -12.06 -0.72 -4.27
N SER A 73 -13.26 -0.46 -3.73
CA SER A 73 -13.45 0.44 -2.60
C SER A 73 -12.79 -0.06 -1.30
N CYS A 74 -12.76 -1.38 -1.07
CA CYS A 74 -12.16 -1.98 0.13
C CYS A 74 -10.63 -1.94 0.14
N ILE A 75 -10.01 -1.68 -1.02
CA ILE A 75 -8.56 -1.52 -1.14
C ILE A 75 -8.18 -0.06 -1.42
N GLY A 76 -9.12 0.88 -1.30
CA GLY A 76 -8.88 2.30 -1.57
C GLY A 76 -8.53 2.60 -3.03
N PHE A 77 -9.01 1.80 -4.00
CA PHE A 77 -8.63 1.96 -5.40
C PHE A 77 -9.21 3.24 -6.02
N ASP A 78 -8.35 4.09 -6.59
CA ASP A 78 -8.79 5.28 -7.33
C ASP A 78 -9.12 4.98 -8.80
N MET A 79 -10.41 4.97 -9.15
CA MET A 79 -10.85 4.78 -10.53
C MET A 79 -10.60 6.00 -11.45
N THR A 80 -10.24 7.16 -10.89
CA THR A 80 -9.98 8.39 -11.66
C THR A 80 -8.55 8.44 -12.23
N ILE A 81 -7.63 7.68 -11.63
CA ILE A 81 -6.25 7.57 -12.10
C ILE A 81 -6.20 6.52 -13.21
N LYS A 82 -5.79 6.94 -14.41
CA LYS A 82 -5.62 6.06 -15.57
C LYS A 82 -4.15 5.70 -15.73
N ILE A 83 -3.82 4.42 -15.65
CA ILE A 83 -2.49 3.91 -16.03
C ILE A 83 -2.51 3.60 -17.52
N SER A 84 -1.62 4.25 -18.28
CA SER A 84 -1.32 3.88 -19.66
C SER A 84 -0.07 2.98 -19.71
N PRO A 85 0.00 2.01 -20.64
CA PRO A 85 1.22 1.23 -20.89
C PRO A 85 2.39 2.08 -21.38
#